data_AF-A0A7W0EV61-F1
#
_entry.id   AF-A0A7W0EV61-F1
#
_cell.length_a   1.000
_cell.length_b   1.000
_cell.length_c   1.000
_cell.angle_alpha   90.00
_cell.angle_beta   90.00
_cell.angle_gamma   90.00
#
_symmetry.space_group_name_H-M   'P 1'
#
loop_
_entity.id
_entity.type
_entity.pdbx_description
1 polymer ?
#
loop_
_entity_poly.entity_id
_entity_poly.type
_entity_poly.pdbx_seq_one_letter_code
_entity_poly.pdbx_strand_id
1 'polypeptide(L)'
;MIAYCGIDCSKCPSYLATQSGKHQELEKVAKSLEKVYRTEVKPEYVICDGCRSEGRLSYFCRNKCKMRKCCTDKGFHSCIECFDFPCKELEFELNNAPEAKNNLKKLER
;
A
#
# COMPACT_ATOMS: atom_id res chain seq x y z
N MET A 1 -7.54 6.35 -4.93
CA MET A 1 -6.20 6.98 -4.82
C MET A 1 -5.19 5.89 -5.14
N ILE A 2 -4.38 6.04 -6.19
CA ILE A 2 -3.46 4.97 -6.62
C ILE A 2 -2.11 5.09 -5.90
N ALA A 3 -1.66 4.00 -5.29
CA ALA A 3 -0.36 3.84 -4.64
C ALA A 3 0.78 3.80 -5.66
N TYR A 4 2.03 3.91 -5.20
CA TYR A 4 3.21 3.80 -6.05
C TYR A 4 3.23 2.52 -6.91
N CYS A 5 2.79 1.40 -6.35
CA CYS A 5 2.73 0.09 -7.02
C CYS A 5 1.44 -0.17 -7.81
N GLY A 6 0.51 0.80 -7.89
CA GLY A 6 -0.76 0.63 -8.61
C GLY A 6 -1.95 0.16 -7.77
N ILE A 7 -1.72 -0.28 -6.53
CA ILE A 7 -2.82 -0.66 -5.61
C ILE A 7 -3.70 0.56 -5.34
N ASP A 8 -5.03 0.39 -5.40
CA ASP A 8 -5.94 1.47 -5.06
C ASP A 8 -6.15 1.55 -3.54
N CYS A 9 -5.59 2.59 -2.91
CA CYS A 9 -5.78 2.86 -1.50
C CYS A 9 -7.25 3.08 -1.14
N SER A 10 -8.11 3.50 -2.08
CA SER A 10 -9.54 3.67 -1.80
C SER A 10 -10.27 2.35 -1.53
N LYS A 11 -9.66 1.22 -1.92
CA LYS A 11 -10.14 -0.14 -1.62
C LYS A 11 -9.36 -0.81 -0.48
N CYS A 12 -8.36 -0.15 0.09
CA CYS A 12 -7.48 -0.73 1.11
C CYS A 12 -8.20 -0.74 2.48
N PRO A 13 -8.32 -1.90 3.16
CA PRO A 13 -8.99 -1.99 4.45
C PRO A 13 -8.38 -1.09 5.53
N SER A 14 -7.05 -1.00 5.60
CA SER A 14 -6.34 -0.12 6.55
C SER A 14 -6.67 1.36 6.33
N TYR A 15 -6.73 1.79 5.07
CA TYR A 15 -7.09 3.17 4.73
C TYR A 15 -8.55 3.43 5.10
N LEU A 16 -9.47 2.58 4.65
CA LEU A 16 -10.91 2.72 4.92
C LEU A 16 -11.23 2.72 6.41
N ALA A 17 -10.62 1.82 7.18
CA ALA A 17 -10.77 1.77 8.63
C ALA A 17 -10.28 3.07 9.30
N THR A 18 -9.15 3.61 8.85
CA THR A 18 -8.62 4.90 9.34
C THR A 18 -9.57 6.05 9.04
N GLN A 19 -10.07 6.13 7.80
CA GLN A 19 -10.99 7.20 7.39
C GLN A 19 -12.37 7.09 8.04
N SER A 20 -12.77 5.88 8.47
CA SER A 20 -14.03 5.68 9.18
C SER A 20 -14.06 6.35 10.57
N GLY A 21 -12.89 6.63 11.15
CA GLY A 21 -12.76 7.15 12.52
C GLY A 21 -13.17 6.18 13.62
N LYS A 22 -13.56 4.94 13.28
CA LYS A 22 -14.06 3.94 14.23
C LYS A 22 -12.94 2.98 14.63
N HIS A 23 -12.57 2.97 15.91
CA HIS A 23 -11.53 2.07 16.42
C HIS A 23 -11.84 0.59 16.16
N GLN A 24 -13.11 0.18 16.25
CA GLN A 24 -13.54 -1.19 15.95
C GLN A 24 -13.20 -1.65 14.52
N GLU A 25 -13.17 -0.74 13.53
CA GLU A 25 -12.77 -1.10 12.17
C GLU A 25 -11.25 -1.35 12.08
N LEU A 26 -10.44 -0.60 12.85
CA LEU A 26 -9.00 -0.84 12.95
C LEU A 26 -8.73 -2.21 13.59
N GLU A 27 -9.45 -2.57 14.65
CA GLU A 27 -9.35 -3.89 15.29
C GLU A 27 -9.68 -5.04 14.33
N LYS A 28 -10.74 -4.90 13.52
CA LYS A 28 -11.12 -5.92 12.52
C LYS A 28 -10.02 -6.14 11.48
N VAL A 29 -9.44 -5.04 10.97
CA VAL A 29 -8.33 -5.11 10.02
C VAL A 29 -7.10 -5.74 10.67
N ALA A 30 -6.75 -5.31 11.88
CA ALA A 30 -5.64 -5.84 12.64
C ALA A 30 -5.75 -7.36 12.83
N LYS A 31 -6.88 -7.85 13.38
CA LYS A 31 -7.17 -9.30 13.52
C LYS A 31 -7.10 -10.09 12.21
N SER A 32 -7.47 -9.46 11.09
CA SER A 32 -7.38 -10.11 9.78
C SER A 32 -5.92 -10.25 9.33
N LEU A 33 -5.11 -9.21 9.56
CA LEU A 33 -3.68 -9.21 9.25
C LEU A 33 -2.88 -10.13 10.18
N GLU A 34 -3.29 -10.33 11.44
CA GLU A 34 -2.67 -11.31 12.35
C GLU A 34 -2.68 -12.72 11.76
N LYS A 35 -3.79 -13.11 11.13
CA LYS A 35 -3.93 -14.43 10.48
C LYS A 35 -3.02 -14.58 9.27
N VAL A 36 -2.85 -13.50 8.50
CA VAL A 36 -2.01 -13.47 7.30
C VAL A 36 -0.53 -13.51 7.68
N TYR A 37 -0.12 -12.65 8.62
CA TYR A 37 1.28 -12.49 9.01
C TYR A 37 1.72 -13.47 10.10
N ARG A 38 0.77 -14.20 10.71
CA ARG A 38 1.00 -15.15 11.81
C ARG A 38 1.79 -14.52 12.97
N THR A 39 1.46 -13.27 13.27
CA THR A 39 2.08 -12.45 14.32
C THR A 39 1.04 -11.50 14.89
N GLU A 40 1.25 -11.00 16.11
CA GLU A 40 0.42 -9.95 16.70
C GLU A 40 0.45 -8.69 15.83
N VAL A 41 -0.73 -8.11 15.58
CA VAL A 41 -0.91 -6.86 14.85
C VAL A 41 -1.86 -6.00 15.67
N LYS A 42 -1.38 -4.86 16.14
CA LYS A 42 -2.18 -3.94 16.94
C LYS A 42 -2.98 -2.99 16.04
N PRO A 43 -4.14 -2.47 16.50
CA PRO A 43 -4.92 -1.49 15.75
C PRO A 43 -4.11 -0.25 15.32
N GLU A 44 -3.12 0.16 16.12
CA GLU A 44 -2.28 1.32 15.81
C GLU A 44 -1.37 1.06 14.61
N TYR A 45 -1.01 -0.20 14.36
CA TYR A 45 -0.15 -0.59 13.24
C TYR A 45 -0.87 -0.54 11.90
N VAL A 46 -2.21 -0.46 11.89
CA VAL A 46 -2.99 -0.42 10.65
C VAL A 46 -3.45 0.99 10.28
N ILE A 47 -3.19 1.99 11.11
CA ILE A 47 -3.55 3.39 10.84
C ILE A 47 -2.80 3.90 9.61
N CYS A 48 -3.52 4.40 8.60
CA CYS A 48 -2.94 4.80 7.32
C CYS A 48 -3.76 5.90 6.62
N ASP A 49 -3.07 6.97 6.21
CA ASP A 49 -3.64 8.10 5.49
C ASP A 49 -3.40 8.01 3.96
N GLY A 50 -2.90 6.86 3.48
CA GLY A 50 -2.69 6.57 2.06
C GLY A 50 -1.21 6.47 1.67
N CYS A 51 -0.91 5.71 0.62
CA CYS A 51 0.46 5.33 0.25
C CYS A 51 1.37 6.53 -0.06
N ARG A 52 0.80 7.55 -0.72
CA ARG A 52 1.48 8.81 -1.08
C ARG A 52 1.31 9.92 -0.03
N SER A 53 0.77 9.59 1.14
CA SER A 53 0.62 10.55 2.23
C SER A 53 1.95 10.77 2.94
N GLU A 54 2.18 12.02 3.34
CA GLU A 54 3.20 12.42 4.31
C GLU A 54 2.72 12.25 5.77
N GLY A 55 1.45 11.88 5.96
CA GLY A 55 0.83 11.65 7.26
C GLY A 55 1.10 10.27 7.85
N ARG A 56 0.09 9.70 8.50
CA ARG A 56 0.20 8.39 9.16
C ARG A 56 0.26 7.30 8.09
N LEU A 57 1.07 6.29 8.35
CA LEU A 57 1.24 5.14 7.49
C LEU A 57 1.19 3.91 8.35
N SER A 58 0.56 2.85 7.84
CA SER A 58 0.56 1.56 8.52
C SER A 58 2.01 1.11 8.74
N TYR A 59 2.24 0.31 9.77
CA TYR A 59 3.56 -0.19 10.12
C TYR A 59 4.26 -0.84 8.92
N PHE A 60 3.51 -1.64 8.13
CA PHE A 60 4.03 -2.26 6.92
C PHE A 60 4.40 -1.23 5.85
N CYS A 61 3.51 -0.30 5.52
CA CYS A 61 3.76 0.71 4.50
C CYS A 61 4.93 1.63 4.86
N ARG A 62 5.12 1.91 6.15
CA ARG A 62 6.22 2.73 6.66
C ARG A 62 7.56 2.00 6.64
N ASN A 63 7.59 0.72 7.06
CA ASN A 63 8.85 0.04 7.38
C ASN A 63 9.24 -1.09 6.43
N LYS A 64 8.31 -1.64 5.67
CA LYS A 64 8.51 -2.89 4.91
C LYS A 64 8.16 -2.78 3.42
N CYS A 65 7.35 -1.79 3.03
CA CYS A 65 6.95 -1.62 1.62
C CYS A 65 8.12 -1.14 0.74
N LYS A 66 8.72 -2.07 -0.02
CA LYS A 66 9.85 -1.79 -0.92
C LYS A 66 9.50 -0.77 -2.01
N MET A 67 8.31 -0.88 -2.61
CA MET A 67 7.87 0.00 -3.71
C MET A 67 7.74 1.44 -3.25
N ARG A 68 7.17 1.66 -2.06
CA ARG A 68 7.10 2.99 -1.45
C ARG A 68 8.49 3.56 -1.23
N LYS A 69 9.36 2.80 -0.55
CA LYS A 69 10.74 3.23 -0.28
C LYS A 69 11.47 3.60 -1.57
N CYS A 70 11.43 2.72 -2.58
CA CYS A 70 12.10 2.92 -3.86
C CYS A 70 11.59 4.17 -4.59
N CYS A 71 10.27 4.38 -4.69
CA CYS A 71 9.73 5.55 -5.38
C CYS A 71 10.04 6.85 -4.61
N THR A 72 9.95 6.84 -3.28
CA THR A 72 10.34 7.99 -2.47
C THR A 72 11.83 8.32 -2.64
N ASP A 73 12.72 7.32 -2.56
CA ASP A 73 14.17 7.52 -2.69
C ASP A 73 14.55 8.03 -4.10
N LYS A 74 13.81 7.62 -5.15
CA LYS A 74 14.04 8.05 -6.54
C LYS A 74 13.27 9.31 -6.95
N GLY A 75 12.38 9.82 -6.10
CA GLY A 75 11.49 10.95 -6.43
C GLY A 75 10.42 10.62 -7.48
N PHE A 76 10.09 9.35 -7.68
CA PHE A 76 9.05 8.93 -8.63
C PHE A 76 7.65 9.06 -8.03
N HIS A 77 6.67 9.49 -8.83
CA HIS A 77 5.27 9.48 -8.37
C HIS A 77 4.67 8.08 -8.44
N SER A 78 5.19 7.21 -9.30
CA SER A 78 4.69 5.85 -9.49
C SER A 78 5.79 4.94 -10.02
N CYS A 79 5.67 3.62 -9.78
CA CYS A 79 6.61 2.66 -10.33
C CYS A 79 6.66 2.67 -11.87
N ILE A 80 5.62 3.18 -12.55
CA ILE A 80 5.55 3.33 -14.01
C ILE A 80 6.65 4.25 -14.56
N GLU A 81 7.18 5.18 -13.76
CA GLU A 81 8.26 6.09 -14.16
C GLU A 81 9.64 5.41 -14.15
N CYS A 82 9.74 4.21 -13.60
CA CYS A 82 10.99 3.48 -13.55
C CYS A 82 11.34 2.92 -14.94
N PHE A 83 12.56 3.16 -15.40
CA PHE A 83 13.05 2.61 -16.69
C PHE A 83 12.94 1.08 -16.75
N ASP A 84 13.21 0.39 -15.64
CA ASP A 84 13.11 -1.06 -15.54
C ASP A 84 11.67 -1.58 -15.34
N PHE A 85 10.64 -0.80 -15.67
CA PHE A 85 9.25 -1.19 -15.39
C PHE A 85 8.73 -2.32 -16.31
N PRO A 86 8.02 -3.34 -15.77
CA PRO A 86 7.95 -3.68 -14.35
C PRO A 86 9.24 -4.40 -13.90
N CYS A 87 9.83 -3.95 -12.80
CA CYS A 87 11.02 -4.61 -12.27
C CYS A 87 10.63 -5.85 -11.45
N LYS A 88 11.58 -6.77 -11.22
CA LYS A 88 11.32 -8.06 -10.53
C LYS A 88 10.56 -7.93 -9.20
N GLU A 89 10.87 -6.91 -8.40
CA GLU A 89 10.18 -6.66 -7.12
C GLU A 89 8.72 -6.24 -7.33
N LEU A 90 8.44 -5.42 -8.34
CA LEU A 90 7.09 -5.03 -8.69
C LEU A 90 6.31 -6.19 -9.33
N GLU A 91 6.94 -6.98 -10.21
CA GLU A 91 6.29 -8.13 -10.84
C GLU A 91 5.72 -9.11 -9.82
N PHE A 92 6.45 -9.36 -8.72
CA PHE A 92 5.96 -10.18 -7.61
C PHE A 92 4.65 -9.65 -7.02
N GLU A 93 4.55 -8.34 -6.81
CA GLU A 93 3.32 -7.70 -6.30
C GLU A 93 2.19 -7.73 -7.35
N LEU A 94 2.51 -7.47 -8.62
CA LEU A 94 1.52 -7.47 -9.70
C LEU A 94 0.89 -8.84 -9.94
N ASN A 95 1.64 -9.93 -9.73
CA ASN A 95 1.12 -11.30 -9.81
C ASN A 95 0.05 -11.57 -8.73
N ASN A 96 0.15 -10.92 -7.58
CA ASN A 96 -0.82 -11.03 -6.49
C ASN A 96 -1.97 -10.00 -6.60
N ALA A 97 -1.79 -8.94 -7.39
CA ALA A 97 -2.74 -7.85 -7.56
C ALA A 97 -2.83 -7.40 -9.03
N PRO A 98 -3.46 -8.16 -9.93
CA PRO A 98 -3.50 -7.85 -11.37
C PRO A 98 -4.17 -6.50 -11.68
N GLU A 99 -5.15 -6.07 -10.87
CA GLU A 99 -5.76 -4.72 -10.99
C GLU A 99 -4.72 -3.60 -10.87
N ALA A 100 -3.66 -3.80 -10.07
CA ALA A 100 -2.62 -2.79 -9.87
C ALA A 100 -1.86 -2.49 -11.15
N LYS A 101 -1.61 -3.50 -12.00
CA LYS A 101 -0.93 -3.32 -13.30
C LYS A 101 -1.75 -2.42 -14.22
N ASN A 102 -3.07 -2.65 -14.27
CA ASN A 102 -3.97 -1.83 -15.08
C ASN A 102 -4.04 -0.39 -14.56
N ASN A 103 -4.03 -0.20 -13.25
CA ASN A 103 -4.01 1.13 -12.66
C ASN A 103 -2.71 1.87 -12.99
N LEU A 104 -1.55 1.20 -12.97
CA LEU A 104 -0.26 1.79 -13.35
C LEU A 104 -0.25 2.24 -14.80
N LYS A 105 -0.71 1.39 -15.73
CA LYS A 105 -0.78 1.75 -17.16
C LYS A 105 -1.70 2.94 -17.44
N LYS A 106 -2.75 3.14 -16.64
CA LYS A 106 -3.62 4.33 -16.74
C LYS A 106 -2.95 5.63 -16.25
N LEU A 107 -1.83 5.53 -15.55
CA LEU A 107 -1.03 6.69 -15.13
C LEU A 107 0.00 7.10 -16.18
N GLU A 108 0.30 6.20 -17.14
CA GLU A 108 1.13 6.48 -18.32
C GLU A 108 0.31 7.40 -19.23
N ARG A 109 0.72 8.68 -19.34
CA ARG A 109 0.10 9.69 -20.20
C ARG A 109 0.80 9.76 -21.53
#